data_AF-A0A016VN49-F1
#
_entry.id   AF-A0A016VN49-F1
#
_cell.length_a   1.000
_cell.length_b   1.000
_cell.length_c   1.000
_cell.angle_alpha   90.00
_cell.angle_beta   90.00
_cell.angle_gamma   90.00
#
_symmetry.space_group_name_H-M   'P 1'
#
loop_
_entity.id
_entity.type
_entity.pdbx_description
1 polymer ?
#
loop_
_entity_poly.entity_id
_entity_poly.type
_entity_poly.pdbx_seq_one_letter_code
_entity_poly.pdbx_strand_id
1 'polypeptide(L)'
;MIEWGELDDQLYGTCADAVRTVVRSGRMCVLDCAPQALSHLYTSEFMPFVVHIVPPQLEEFLQLENLRQNKRPVDQLSKVCAESDQIANGPHADQIHLTLMNRNMDVTFKR
;
A
#
# COMPACT_ATOMS: atom_id res chain seq x y z
N MET A 1 -6.75 0.91 17.70
CA MET A 1 -6.34 1.74 16.54
C MET A 1 -6.00 0.82 15.38
N ILE A 2 -5.98 1.30 14.15
CA ILE A 2 -5.63 0.50 12.95
C ILE A 2 -4.13 0.60 12.68
N GLU A 3 -3.61 1.82 12.70
CA GLU A 3 -2.19 2.11 12.54
C GLU A 3 -1.87 3.34 13.40
N TRP A 4 -0.69 3.38 13.99
CA TRP A 4 -0.26 4.51 14.81
C TRP A 4 1.26 4.69 14.76
N GLY A 5 1.67 5.94 14.98
CA GLY A 5 3.02 6.34 15.31
C GLY A 5 3.04 7.10 16.62
N GLU A 6 4.23 7.25 17.20
CA GLU A 6 4.44 7.96 18.46
C GLU A 6 5.33 9.18 18.22
N LEU A 7 4.94 10.33 18.76
CA LEU A 7 5.72 11.56 18.76
C LEU A 7 5.48 12.30 20.07
N ASP A 8 6.54 12.65 20.79
CA ASP A 8 6.48 13.35 22.08
C ASP A 8 5.57 12.65 23.12
N ASP A 9 5.73 11.33 23.28
CA ASP A 9 4.90 10.46 24.14
C ASP A 9 3.38 10.48 23.81
N GLN A 10 3.01 10.99 22.62
CA GLN A 10 1.62 11.00 22.14
C GLN A 10 1.46 10.09 20.93
N LEU A 11 0.32 9.39 20.89
CA LEU A 11 -0.03 8.46 19.81
C LEU A 11 -0.87 9.16 18.76
N TYR A 12 -0.45 9.04 17.50
CA TYR A 12 -1.15 9.59 16.34
C TYR A 12 -1.39 8.50 15.31
N GLY A 13 -2.56 8.49 14.68
CA GLY A 13 -2.81 7.53 13.62
C GLY A 13 -4.27 7.37 13.24
N THR A 14 -4.55 6.26 12.57
CA THR A 14 -5.88 5.95 12.04
C THR A 14 -6.69 5.20 13.08
N CYS A 15 -7.78 5.81 13.55
CA CYS A 15 -8.70 5.16 14.47
C CYS A 15 -9.78 4.36 13.74
N ALA A 16 -10.16 3.22 14.30
CA ALA A 16 -11.22 2.37 13.74
C ALA A 16 -12.57 3.09 13.68
N ASP A 17 -12.84 4.00 14.63
CA ASP A 17 -14.10 4.77 14.68
C ASP A 17 -14.23 5.76 13.53
N ALA A 18 -13.13 6.33 13.03
CA ALA A 18 -13.14 7.16 11.82
C ALA A 18 -13.55 6.33 10.60
N VAL A 19 -12.95 5.13 10.44
CA VAL A 19 -13.32 4.21 9.36
C VAL A 19 -14.79 3.80 9.46
N ARG A 20 -15.27 3.43 10.64
CA ARG A 20 -16.68 3.10 10.89
C ARG A 20 -17.62 4.24 10.49
N THR A 21 -17.24 5.49 10.80
CA THR A 21 -18.05 6.67 10.48
C THR A 21 -18.19 6.85 8.96
N VAL A 22 -17.09 6.67 8.21
CA VAL A 22 -17.10 6.73 6.74
C VAL A 22 -17.98 5.63 6.16
N VAL A 23 -17.80 4.37 6.60
CA VAL A 23 -18.58 3.22 6.14
C VAL A 23 -20.08 3.42 6.42
N ARG A 24 -20.45 3.83 7.64
CA ARG A 24 -21.85 4.10 8.03
C ARG A 24 -22.51 5.22 7.24
N SER A 25 -21.71 6.17 6.74
CA SER A 25 -22.21 7.22 5.85
C SER A 25 -22.43 6.76 4.40
N GLY A 26 -22.25 5.46 4.10
CA GLY A 26 -22.42 4.91 2.76
C GLY A 26 -21.28 5.22 1.80
N ARG A 27 -20.12 5.67 2.31
CA ARG A 27 -18.93 6.00 1.51
C ARG A 27 -17.89 4.90 1.60
N MET A 28 -17.12 4.74 0.53
CA MET A 28 -15.96 3.86 0.50
C MET A 28 -14.78 4.53 1.18
N CYS A 29 -14.11 3.80 2.08
CA CYS A 29 -12.87 4.23 2.70
C CYS A 29 -11.68 3.65 1.92
N VAL A 30 -10.73 4.50 1.53
CA VAL A 30 -9.46 4.09 0.94
C VAL A 30 -8.38 4.34 1.98
N LEU A 31 -7.62 3.30 2.30
CA LEU A 31 -6.57 3.35 3.32
C LEU A 31 -5.23 3.02 2.67
N ASP A 32 -4.25 3.88 2.91
CA ASP A 32 -2.83 3.61 2.64
C ASP A 32 -2.20 3.27 3.99
N CYS A 33 -1.92 2.00 4.23
CA CYS A 33 -1.41 1.50 5.51
C CYS A 33 -0.43 0.36 5.30
N ALA A 34 0.46 0.16 6.27
CA ALA A 34 1.42 -0.94 6.24
C ALA A 34 0.72 -2.32 6.31
N PRO A 35 1.33 -3.39 5.76
CA PRO A 35 0.74 -4.74 5.76
C PRO A 35 0.32 -5.23 7.16
N GLN A 36 1.06 -4.85 8.20
CA GLN A 36 0.74 -5.19 9.59
C GLN A 36 -0.66 -4.72 10.04
N ALA A 37 -1.18 -3.63 9.47
CA ALA A 37 -2.53 -3.12 9.76
C ALA A 37 -3.63 -4.06 9.25
N LEU A 38 -3.34 -4.94 8.27
CA LEU A 38 -4.30 -5.92 7.76
C LEU A 38 -4.79 -6.86 8.86
N SER A 39 -3.96 -7.18 9.85
CA SER A 39 -4.37 -7.98 11.01
C SER A 39 -5.55 -7.37 11.79
N HIS A 40 -5.68 -6.04 11.79
CA HIS A 40 -6.74 -5.30 12.47
C HIS A 40 -7.95 -5.06 11.54
N LEU A 41 -7.71 -5.02 10.23
CA LEU A 41 -8.73 -4.78 9.22
C LEU A 41 -9.44 -6.07 8.78
N TYR A 42 -8.78 -7.23 8.80
CA TYR A 42 -9.35 -8.51 8.33
C TYR A 42 -10.34 -9.12 9.33
N THR A 43 -11.40 -8.39 9.61
CA THR A 43 -12.51 -8.78 10.48
C THR A 43 -13.82 -8.76 9.70
N SER A 44 -14.86 -9.40 10.22
CA SER A 44 -16.21 -9.35 9.62
C SER A 44 -16.80 -7.93 9.58
N GLU A 45 -16.26 -7.00 10.36
CA GLU A 45 -16.71 -5.61 10.40
C GLU A 45 -16.21 -4.81 9.19
N PHE A 46 -14.92 -4.95 8.84
CA PHE A 46 -14.31 -4.12 7.79
C PHE A 46 -14.10 -4.85 6.47
N MET A 47 -13.75 -6.15 6.51
CA MET A 47 -13.52 -7.03 5.36
C MET A 47 -12.89 -6.28 4.15
N PRO A 48 -11.63 -5.83 4.27
CA PRO A 48 -11.02 -4.94 3.30
C PRO A 48 -10.78 -5.65 1.96
N PHE A 49 -10.92 -4.90 0.87
CA PHE A 49 -10.38 -5.31 -0.42
C PHE A 49 -8.95 -4.79 -0.55
N VAL A 50 -7.97 -5.69 -0.50
CA VAL A 50 -6.55 -5.35 -0.42
C VAL A 50 -5.92 -5.34 -1.81
N VAL A 51 -5.41 -4.18 -2.21
CA VAL A 51 -4.69 -3.99 -3.47
C VAL A 51 -3.22 -3.76 -3.18
N HIS A 52 -2.36 -4.61 -3.71
CA HIS A 52 -0.92 -4.45 -3.64
C HIS A 52 -0.40 -3.79 -4.92
N ILE A 53 0.17 -2.60 -4.80
CA ILE A 53 0.78 -1.87 -5.93
C ILE A 53 2.27 -2.17 -5.94
N VAL A 54 2.73 -2.89 -6.97
CA VAL A 54 4.12 -3.35 -7.09
C VAL A 54 4.89 -2.52 -8.11
N PRO A 55 6.19 -2.24 -7.89
CA PRO A 55 7.03 -1.69 -8.94
C PRO A 55 7.19 -2.70 -10.08
N PRO A 56 7.53 -2.25 -11.30
CA PRO A 56 7.99 -3.15 -12.34
C PRO A 56 9.38 -3.71 -11.96
N GLN A 57 9.87 -4.65 -12.77
CA GLN A 57 11.21 -5.21 -12.58
C GLN A 57 12.26 -4.09 -12.56
N LEU A 58 13.32 -4.23 -11.77
CA LEU A 58 14.30 -3.15 -11.53
C LEU A 58 14.85 -2.54 -12.82
N GLU A 59 15.09 -3.35 -13.85
CA GLU A 59 15.54 -2.86 -15.17
C GLU A 59 14.49 -1.93 -15.83
N GLU A 60 13.23 -2.35 -15.88
CA GLU A 60 12.12 -1.52 -16.38
C GLU A 60 11.91 -0.30 -15.48
N PHE A 61 12.05 -0.44 -14.16
CA PHE A 61 11.88 0.65 -13.21
C PHE A 61 12.95 1.73 -13.38
N LEU A 62 14.20 1.34 -13.65
CA LEU A 62 15.30 2.24 -13.98
C LEU A 62 15.05 2.98 -15.30
N GLN A 63 14.49 2.31 -16.30
CA GLN A 63 14.10 2.94 -17.56
C GLN A 63 13.02 4.00 -17.34
N LEU A 64 11.99 3.69 -16.55
CA LEU A 64 10.94 4.64 -16.20
C LEU A 64 11.48 5.82 -15.38
N GLU A 65 12.38 5.58 -14.43
CA GLU A 65 12.97 6.65 -13.61
C GLU A 65 13.82 7.62 -14.44
N ASN A 66 14.47 7.14 -15.50
CA ASN A 66 15.24 7.98 -16.41
C ASN A 66 14.41 9.01 -17.18
N LEU A 67 13.10 8.79 -17.32
CA LEU A 67 12.16 9.72 -17.94
C LEU A 67 11.71 10.83 -16.99
N ARG A 68 12.00 10.72 -15.68
CA ARG A 68 11.58 11.69 -14.66
C ARG A 68 12.60 12.83 -14.54
N GLN A 69 12.11 14.04 -14.27
CA GLN A 69 12.96 15.21 -14.01
C GLN A 69 13.79 15.04 -12.72
N ASN A 70 13.17 14.49 -11.68
CA ASN A 70 13.81 14.20 -10.39
C ASN A 70 14.02 12.71 -10.24
N LYS A 71 15.26 12.25 -10.51
CA LYS A 71 15.62 10.84 -10.46
C LYS A 71 15.89 10.41 -9.03
N ARG A 72 15.26 9.32 -8.60
CA ARG A 72 15.64 8.60 -7.38
C ARG A 72 16.93 7.81 -7.64
N PRO A 73 17.82 7.70 -6.64
CA PRO A 73 19.01 6.88 -6.74
C PRO A 73 18.63 5.40 -6.89
N VAL A 74 19.47 4.64 -7.59
CA VAL A 74 19.28 3.20 -7.84
C VAL A 74 19.07 2.42 -6.55
N ASP A 75 19.79 2.78 -5.49
CA ASP A 75 19.68 2.16 -4.17
C ASP A 75 18.29 2.30 -3.53
N GLN A 76 17.56 3.39 -3.82
CA GLN A 76 16.18 3.53 -3.35
C GLN A 76 15.23 2.67 -4.18
N LEU A 77 15.45 2.58 -5.49
CA LEU A 77 14.61 1.76 -6.37
C LEU A 77 14.76 0.27 -6.05
N SER A 78 15.99 -0.20 -5.82
CA SER A 78 16.25 -1.59 -5.43
C SER A 78 15.63 -1.94 -4.07
N LYS A 79 15.67 -1.01 -3.10
CA LYS A 79 14.97 -1.17 -1.82
C LYS A 79 13.45 -1.31 -2.01
N VAL A 80 12.84 -0.45 -2.81
CA VAL A 80 11.40 -0.52 -3.11
C VAL A 80 11.02 -1.86 -3.74
N CYS A 81 11.82 -2.37 -4.69
CA CYS A 81 11.59 -3.71 -5.25
C CYS A 81 11.69 -4.80 -4.19
N ALA A 82 12.73 -4.76 -3.35
CA ALA A 82 12.94 -5.77 -2.30
C ALA A 82 11.83 -5.75 -1.23
N GLU A 83 11.38 -4.56 -0.82
CA GLU A 83 10.26 -4.39 0.12
C GLU A 83 8.96 -4.90 -0.49
N SER A 84 8.70 -4.59 -1.76
CA SER A 84 7.53 -5.10 -2.48
C SER A 84 7.53 -6.62 -2.57
N ASP A 85 8.69 -7.25 -2.82
CA ASP A 85 8.81 -8.71 -2.87
C ASP A 85 8.56 -9.34 -1.48
N GLN A 86 8.97 -8.67 -0.41
CA GLN A 86 8.69 -9.11 0.96
C GLN A 86 7.21 -9.04 1.29
N ILE A 87 6.48 -8.03 0.79
CA ILE A 87 5.03 -7.96 0.98
C ILE A 87 4.33 -9.07 0.19
N ALA A 88 4.73 -9.28 -1.06
CA ALA A 88 4.13 -10.29 -1.94
C ALA A 88 4.38 -11.73 -1.45
N ASN A 89 5.52 -12.01 -0.82
CA ASN A 89 5.88 -13.33 -0.29
C ASN A 89 5.80 -13.41 1.24
N GLY A 90 5.21 -12.40 1.87
CA GLY A 90 5.18 -12.24 3.32
C GLY A 90 4.01 -12.96 3.99
N PRO A 91 3.81 -12.71 5.30
CA PRO A 91 2.75 -13.36 6.08
C PRO A 91 1.33 -12.93 5.68
N HIS A 92 1.18 -11.84 4.92
CA HIS A 92 -0.11 -11.30 4.49
C HIS A 92 -0.40 -11.55 3.00
N ALA A 93 0.40 -12.40 2.33
CA ALA A 93 0.28 -12.64 0.90
C ALA A 93 -1.09 -13.21 0.49
N ASP A 94 -1.67 -14.06 1.34
CA ASP A 94 -2.99 -14.67 1.16
C ASP A 94 -4.16 -13.66 1.32
N GLN A 95 -3.90 -12.52 1.95
CA GLN A 95 -4.87 -11.44 2.15
C GLN A 95 -4.88 -10.44 0.98
N ILE A 96 -3.95 -10.54 0.01
CA ILE A 96 -3.88 -9.67 -1.16
C ILE A 96 -4.88 -10.16 -2.21
N HIS A 97 -5.84 -9.29 -2.56
CA HIS A 97 -6.90 -9.62 -3.51
C HIS A 97 -6.53 -9.27 -4.95
N LEU A 98 -5.74 -8.21 -5.14
CA LEU A 98 -5.35 -7.72 -6.45
C LEU A 98 -3.93 -7.17 -6.40
N THR A 99 -3.11 -7.54 -7.39
CA THR A 99 -1.77 -6.97 -7.57
C THR A 99 -1.75 -6.11 -8.84
N LEU A 100 -1.41 -4.83 -8.68
CA LEU A 100 -1.29 -3.86 -9.77
C LEU A 100 0.17 -3.47 -9.97
N MET A 101 0.69 -3.68 -11.18
CA MET A 101 2.05 -3.25 -11.50
C MET A 101 2.07 -1.79 -11.94
N ASN A 102 2.87 -0.98 -11.26
CA ASN A 102 2.98 0.45 -11.50
C ASN A 102 3.90 0.77 -12.69
N ARG A 103 3.41 0.58 -13.92
CA ARG A 103 4.16 0.88 -15.15
C ARG A 103 3.86 2.27 -15.71
N ASN A 104 2.59 2.54 -16.01
CA ASN A 104 2.14 3.80 -16.61
C ASN A 104 0.64 3.97 -16.34
N MET A 105 0.20 5.16 -15.94
CA MET A 105 -1.20 5.48 -15.64
C MET A 105 -2.15 4.98 -16.74
N ASP A 106 -1.83 5.21 -18.02
CA ASP A 106 -2.70 4.83 -19.15
C ASP A 106 -2.90 3.32 -19.30
N VAL A 107 -1.98 2.52 -18.78
CA VAL A 107 -2.00 1.05 -18.82
C VAL A 107 -2.57 0.49 -17.52
N THR A 108 -2.25 1.12 -16.39
CA THR A 108 -2.67 0.69 -15.05
C THR A 108 -4.18 0.89 -14.82
N PHE A 109 -4.79 1.95 -15.37
CA PHE A 109 -6.22 2.25 -15.18
C PHE A 109 -7.19 1.51 -16.12
N LYS A 110 -6.69 0.75 -17.10
CA LYS A 110 -7.54 0.07 -18.12
C LYS A 110 -8.02 -1.34 -17.72
N ARG A 111 -7.76 -1.78 -16.49
CA ARG A 111 -8.11 -3.12 -16.00
C ARG A 111 -9.22 -3.08 -14.96
#